data_AF-A0A2S8AFH4-F1
#
_entry.id   AF-A0A2S8AFH4-F1
#
_cell.length_a   1.000
_cell.length_b   1.000
_cell.length_c   1.000
_cell.angle_alpha   90.00
_cell.angle_beta   90.00
_cell.angle_gamma   90.00
#
_symmetry.space_group_name_H-M   'P 1'
#
loop_
_entity.id
_entity.type
_entity.pdbx_description
1 polymer ?
#
loop_
_entity_poly.entity_id
_entity_poly.type
_entity_poly.pdbx_seq_one_letter_code
_entity_poly.pdbx_strand_id
1 'polypeptide(L)'
;MENKFNYSFDDEVVSKFCYDIDKKKIITYFTGYTDLIEQKRFLDRQCIFTIENWEKAKSKVGDENRFFDLDKNMGIFSMILYVKLEEGGLEILVNTLDDRYITLIFTNVDINFRIL
;
A
#
# COMPACT_ATOMS: atom_id res chain seq x y z
N MET A 1 16.55 3.73 8.98
CA MET A 1 15.22 3.21 9.33
C MET A 1 14.99 2.02 8.42
N GLU A 2 15.01 0.80 8.95
CA GLU A 2 14.98 -0.43 8.15
C GLU A 2 13.54 -0.74 7.74
N ASN A 3 13.26 -0.75 6.43
CA ASN A 3 12.02 -1.29 5.91
C ASN A 3 12.11 -2.82 6.03
N LYS A 4 11.22 -3.46 6.78
CA LYS A 4 11.19 -4.94 6.89
C LYS A 4 10.68 -5.63 5.61
N PHE A 5 10.33 -4.85 4.59
CA PHE A 5 9.96 -5.34 3.28
C PHE A 5 11.20 -5.60 2.42
N ASN A 6 11.28 -6.78 1.82
CA ASN A 6 12.39 -7.15 0.92
C ASN A 6 12.29 -6.49 -0.46
N TYR A 7 11.22 -5.73 -0.69
CA TYR A 7 10.89 -5.10 -1.96
C TYR A 7 10.50 -3.64 -1.71
N SER A 8 10.79 -2.77 -2.68
CA SER A 8 10.18 -1.44 -2.79
C SER A 8 9.38 -1.37 -4.07
N PHE A 9 8.28 -0.64 -4.06
CA PHE A 9 7.44 -0.34 -5.21
C PHE A 9 6.92 1.10 -5.07
N ASP A 10 7.88 1.98 -4.76
CA ASP A 10 7.68 3.43 -4.66
C ASP A 10 7.42 4.01 -6.06
N ASP A 11 6.51 4.97 -6.14
CA ASP A 11 6.02 5.62 -7.37
C ASP A 11 5.39 4.68 -8.42
N GLU A 12 4.93 3.49 -8.01
CA GLU A 12 4.33 2.51 -8.91
C GLU A 12 2.87 2.83 -9.27
N VAL A 13 2.59 2.91 -10.58
CA VAL A 13 1.25 3.18 -11.10
C VAL A 13 0.36 1.95 -10.96
N VAL A 14 -0.79 2.13 -10.31
CA VAL A 14 -1.77 1.07 -10.08
C VAL A 14 -2.61 0.86 -11.33
N SER A 15 -2.53 -0.34 -11.90
CA SER A 15 -3.29 -0.78 -13.07
C SER A 15 -4.67 -1.36 -12.71
N LYS A 16 -4.82 -1.90 -11.49
CA LYS A 16 -6.09 -2.42 -10.96
C LYS A 16 -6.13 -2.30 -9.45
N PHE A 17 -7.28 -1.85 -8.94
CA PHE A 17 -7.55 -1.69 -7.52
C PHE A 17 -8.84 -2.43 -7.14
N CYS A 18 -8.81 -3.15 -6.03
CA CYS A 18 -9.98 -3.79 -5.43
C CYS A 18 -9.97 -3.53 -3.92
N TYR A 19 -11.13 -3.11 -3.40
CA TYR A 19 -11.35 -2.89 -1.98
C TYR A 19 -12.63 -3.61 -1.56
N ASP A 20 -12.51 -4.48 -0.57
CA ASP A 20 -13.59 -5.24 0.04
C ASP A 20 -13.48 -5.04 1.56
N ILE A 21 -14.31 -4.15 2.11
CA ILE A 21 -14.28 -3.81 3.53
C ILE A 21 -14.83 -4.94 4.41
N ASP A 22 -15.83 -5.68 3.91
CA ASP A 22 -16.43 -6.79 4.65
C ASP A 22 -15.43 -7.93 4.84
N LYS A 23 -14.62 -8.20 3.82
CA LYS A 23 -13.50 -9.16 3.90
C LYS A 23 -12.21 -8.55 4.43
N LYS A 24 -12.20 -7.26 4.76
CA LYS A 24 -11.00 -6.50 5.14
C LYS A 24 -9.84 -6.80 4.19
N LYS A 25 -10.03 -6.49 2.90
CA LYS A 25 -9.08 -6.80 1.84
C LYS A 25 -8.90 -5.65 0.86
N ILE A 26 -7.65 -5.30 0.59
CA ILE A 26 -7.24 -4.41 -0.50
C ILE A 26 -6.29 -5.19 -1.40
N ILE A 27 -6.53 -5.13 -2.72
CA ILE A 27 -5.67 -5.74 -3.72
C ILE A 27 -5.31 -4.68 -4.75
N THR A 28 -4.02 -4.53 -5.01
CA THR A 28 -3.47 -3.63 -6.01
C THR A 28 -2.62 -4.42 -7.00
N TYR A 29 -2.73 -4.06 -8.28
CA TYR A 29 -1.90 -4.59 -9.35
C TYR A 29 -1.12 -3.45 -9.97
N PHE A 30 0.17 -3.62 -10.21
CA PHE A 30 1.07 -2.63 -10.81
C PHE A 30 2.20 -3.36 -11.55
N THR A 31 3.09 -2.62 -12.21
CA THR A 31 4.19 -3.20 -12.99
C THR A 31 5.50 -2.53 -12.61
N GLY A 32 6.30 -3.20 -11.80
CA GLY A 32 7.55 -2.65 -11.29
C GLY A 32 7.77 -2.97 -9.82
N TYR A 33 8.98 -3.38 -9.47
CA TYR A 33 9.44 -3.44 -8.09
C TYR A 33 10.97 -3.42 -8.04
N THR A 34 11.54 -2.99 -6.93
CA THR A 34 12.97 -3.09 -6.64
C THR A 34 13.22 -4.17 -5.60
N ASP A 35 14.06 -5.15 -5.93
CA ASP A 35 14.52 -6.18 -4.98
C ASP A 35 15.62 -5.61 -4.07
N LEU A 36 15.34 -5.49 -2.77
CA LEU A 36 16.25 -4.88 -1.79
C LEU A 36 17.27 -5.88 -1.20
N ILE A 37 17.12 -7.19 -1.45
CA ILE A 37 18.01 -8.24 -0.93
C ILE A 37 19.12 -8.57 -1.92
N GLU A 38 18.77 -9.01 -3.13
CA GLU A 38 19.77 -9.66 -3.99
C GLU A 38 20.62 -8.65 -4.75
N GLN A 39 19.98 -7.72 -5.47
CA GLN A 39 20.66 -6.93 -6.50
C GLN A 39 20.34 -5.44 -6.47
N LYS A 40 19.39 -4.98 -5.63
CA LYS A 40 18.93 -3.56 -5.59
C LYS A 40 18.59 -3.03 -6.97
N ARG A 41 18.05 -3.90 -7.82
CA ARG A 41 17.68 -3.59 -9.20
C ARG A 41 16.18 -3.46 -9.33
N PHE A 42 15.78 -2.52 -10.16
CA PHE A 42 14.41 -2.42 -10.63
C PHE A 42 14.10 -3.56 -11.60
N LEU A 43 12.91 -4.14 -11.48
CA LEU A 43 12.39 -5.21 -12.31
C LEU A 43 10.99 -4.85 -12.79
N ASP A 44 10.84 -4.73 -14.11
CA ASP A 44 9.59 -4.47 -14.79
C ASP A 44 8.78 -5.78 -14.94
N ARG A 45 7.98 -6.09 -13.92
CA ARG A 45 7.12 -7.29 -13.87
C ARG A 45 5.77 -6.97 -13.26
N GLN A 46 4.75 -7.67 -13.72
CA GLN A 46 3.42 -7.56 -13.11
C GLN A 46 3.46 -8.06 -11.68
N CYS A 47 2.93 -7.24 -10.79
CA CYS A 47 2.93 -7.48 -9.36
C CYS A 47 1.52 -7.39 -8.80
N ILE A 48 1.26 -8.18 -7.76
CA ILE A 48 0.06 -8.11 -6.93
C ILE A 48 0.50 -7.82 -5.50
N PHE A 49 -0.01 -6.74 -4.93
CA PHE A 49 0.14 -6.42 -3.52
C PHE A 49 -1.22 -6.47 -2.83
N THR A 50 -1.32 -7.34 -1.83
CA THR A 50 -2.53 -7.60 -1.06
C THR A 50 -2.30 -7.20 0.39
N ILE A 51 -3.23 -6.42 0.93
CA ILE A 51 -3.35 -6.08 2.35
C ILE A 51 -4.65 -6.73 2.82
N GLU A 52 -4.61 -7.62 3.82
CA GLU A 52 -5.81 -8.32 4.29
C GLU A 52 -5.82 -8.61 5.79
N ASN A 53 -6.97 -9.03 6.32
CA ASN A 53 -7.17 -9.49 7.70
C ASN A 53 -6.73 -8.50 8.80
N TRP A 54 -6.70 -7.20 8.54
CA TRP A 54 -6.27 -6.21 9.53
C TRP A 54 -7.18 -6.16 10.77
N GLU A 55 -6.61 -5.91 11.96
CA GLU A 55 -7.40 -5.63 13.16
C GLU A 55 -8.01 -4.23 13.09
N LYS A 56 -7.16 -3.23 12.83
CA LYS A 56 -7.51 -1.80 12.75
C LYS A 56 -6.93 -1.19 11.49
N ALA A 57 -7.69 -0.28 10.88
CA ALA A 57 -7.23 0.49 9.74
C ALA A 57 -7.71 1.94 9.85
N LYS A 58 -6.83 2.87 9.49
CA LYS A 58 -7.07 4.31 9.55
C LYS A 58 -6.56 5.01 8.30
N SER A 59 -7.09 6.19 8.03
CA SER A 59 -6.73 7.01 6.88
C SER A 59 -6.62 8.49 7.22
N LYS A 60 -5.79 9.24 6.49
CA LYS A 60 -5.77 10.72 6.50
C LYS A 60 -5.49 11.24 5.09
N VAL A 61 -5.99 12.43 4.77
CA VAL A 61 -5.73 13.10 3.48
C VAL A 61 -4.68 14.19 3.66
N GLY A 62 -3.64 14.18 2.82
CA GLY A 62 -2.56 15.17 2.84
C GLY A 62 -1.96 15.38 4.24
N ASP A 63 -1.96 16.64 4.68
CA ASP A 63 -1.39 17.07 5.96
C ASP A 63 -2.43 17.16 7.09
N GLU A 64 -3.55 16.44 6.99
CA GLU A 64 -4.52 16.37 8.08
C GLU A 64 -3.85 15.93 9.40
N ASN A 65 -4.14 16.67 10.47
CA ASN A 65 -3.52 16.48 11.79
C ASN A 65 -3.97 15.20 12.52
N ARG A 66 -4.99 14.49 12.02
CA ARG A 66 -5.53 13.30 12.68
C ARG A 66 -5.94 12.24 11.68
N PHE A 67 -5.87 11.00 12.14
CA PHE A 67 -6.35 9.84 11.42
C PHE A 67 -7.84 9.59 11.68
N PHE A 68 -8.55 9.19 10.64
CA PHE A 68 -9.96 8.77 10.67
C PHE A 68 -10.09 7.29 10.34
N ASP A 69 -11.30 6.75 10.44
CA ASP A 69 -11.59 5.40 9.93
C ASP A 69 -11.23 5.28 8.44
N LEU A 70 -10.89 4.06 8.03
CA LEU A 70 -10.35 3.77 6.70
C LEU A 70 -11.30 4.22 5.57
N ASP A 71 -12.59 3.91 5.73
CA ASP A 71 -13.67 4.16 4.79
C ASP A 71 -13.94 5.64 4.54
N LYS A 72 -13.68 6.50 5.53
CA LYS A 72 -13.92 7.94 5.42
C LYS A 72 -13.19 8.57 4.24
N ASN A 73 -11.93 8.19 4.03
CA ASN A 73 -11.10 8.82 3.02
C ASN A 73 -10.78 7.91 1.83
N MET A 74 -11.11 6.61 1.89
CA MET A 74 -10.76 5.64 0.85
C MET A 74 -11.05 6.15 -0.56
N GLY A 75 -10.15 5.83 -1.50
CA GLY A 75 -10.28 6.19 -2.90
C GLY A 75 -9.62 5.13 -3.78
N ILE A 76 -9.88 5.20 -5.09
CA ILE A 76 -9.25 4.31 -6.05
C ILE A 76 -7.80 4.73 -6.20
N PHE A 77 -6.87 3.83 -5.86
CA PHE A 77 -5.44 4.13 -5.95
C PHE A 77 -5.06 4.30 -7.42
N SER A 78 -4.38 5.40 -7.73
CA SER A 78 -3.74 5.67 -9.02
C SER A 78 -2.26 5.29 -8.97
N MET A 79 -1.60 5.50 -7.84
CA MET A 79 -0.17 5.28 -7.65
C MET A 79 0.13 4.96 -6.18
N ILE A 80 1.01 3.99 -5.97
CA ILE A 80 1.63 3.73 -4.67
C ILE A 80 2.86 4.61 -4.56
N LEU A 81 2.89 5.54 -3.61
CA LEU A 81 4.01 6.46 -3.45
C LEU A 81 5.08 5.87 -2.53
N TYR A 82 4.67 5.21 -1.46
CA TYR A 82 5.58 4.34 -0.71
C TYR A 82 4.82 3.31 0.12
N VAL A 83 5.53 2.24 0.48
CA VAL A 83 5.10 1.26 1.48
C VAL A 83 6.16 1.04 2.54
N LYS A 84 5.72 1.05 3.80
CA LYS A 84 6.59 0.93 4.95
C LYS A 84 6.00 -0.06 5.95
N LEU A 85 6.78 -1.09 6.29
CA LEU A 85 6.41 -2.07 7.31
C LEU A 85 7.27 -1.86 8.57
N GLU A 86 6.63 -1.56 9.70
CA GLU A 86 7.26 -1.40 11.01
C GLU A 86 6.65 -2.34 12.06
N GLU A 87 7.21 -2.37 13.27
CA GLU A 87 6.73 -3.23 14.36
C GLU A 87 5.26 -2.99 14.74
N GLY A 88 4.72 -1.81 14.45
CA GLY A 88 3.32 -1.45 14.72
C GLY A 88 2.34 -1.72 13.57
N GLY A 89 2.83 -2.16 12.40
CA GLY A 89 2.00 -2.47 11.24
C GLY A 89 2.47 -1.84 9.93
N LEU A 90 1.52 -1.66 9.01
CA LEU A 90 1.75 -1.18 7.65
C LEU A 90 1.35 0.28 7.52
N GLU A 91 2.23 1.09 6.95
CA GLU A 91 1.93 2.43 6.47
C GLU A 91 2.10 2.46 4.94
N ILE A 92 1.12 3.02 4.24
CA ILE A 92 1.16 3.22 2.79
C ILE A 92 0.67 4.62 2.47
N LEU A 93 1.41 5.31 1.59
CA LEU A 93 0.95 6.55 0.97
C LEU A 93 0.61 6.27 -0.47
N VAL A 94 -0.56 6.74 -0.89
CA VAL A 94 -1.04 6.59 -2.26
C VAL A 94 -1.52 7.93 -2.80
N ASN A 95 -1.40 8.11 -4.11
CA ASN A 95 -2.24 9.06 -4.85
C ASN A 95 -3.49 8.30 -5.34
N THR A 96 -4.61 9.01 -5.44
CA THR A 96 -5.86 8.47 -5.96
C THR A 96 -6.22 9.07 -7.31
N LEU A 97 -7.15 8.43 -8.03
CA LEU A 97 -7.62 8.92 -9.34
C LEU A 97 -8.25 10.32 -9.30
N ASP A 98 -8.75 10.76 -8.14
CA ASP A 98 -9.27 12.11 -7.90
C ASP A 98 -8.22 13.04 -7.28
N ASP A 99 -6.94 12.72 -7.46
CA ASP A 99 -5.76 13.51 -7.09
C ASP A 99 -5.66 13.85 -5.60
N ARG A 100 -6.05 12.89 -4.74
CA ARG A 100 -5.85 12.99 -3.30
C ARG A 100 -4.66 12.15 -2.88
N TYR A 101 -3.86 12.72 -1.99
CA TYR A 101 -2.80 11.99 -1.30
C TYR A 101 -3.38 11.42 -0.01
N ILE A 102 -3.36 10.10 0.14
CA ILE A 102 -3.94 9.42 1.28
C ILE A 102 -2.89 8.57 1.96
N THR A 103 -2.64 8.83 3.24
CA THR A 103 -1.87 7.93 4.10
C THR A 103 -2.83 6.96 4.76
N LEU A 104 -2.57 5.66 4.61
CA LEU A 104 -3.30 4.58 5.26
C LEU A 104 -2.38 3.88 6.26
N ILE A 105 -2.91 3.55 7.42
CA ILE A 105 -2.20 2.78 8.45
C ILE A 105 -3.04 1.58 8.83
N PHE A 106 -2.42 0.41 8.89
CA PHE A 106 -3.03 -0.86 9.28
C PHE A 106 -2.24 -1.48 10.43
N THR A 107 -2.96 -2.01 11.43
CA THR A 107 -2.38 -2.70 12.59
C THR A 107 -2.80 -4.16 12.58
N ASN A 108 -1.88 -5.07 12.93
CA ASN A 108 -2.07 -6.53 12.90
C ASN A 108 -2.68 -6.98 11.57
N VAL A 109 -1.89 -6.83 10.50
CA VAL A 109 -2.33 -6.98 9.11
C VAL A 109 -1.52 -8.05 8.41
N ASP A 110 -2.19 -8.82 7.56
CA ASP A 110 -1.54 -9.77 6.68
C ASP A 110 -1.20 -9.09 5.36
N ILE A 111 0.03 -9.31 4.89
CA ILE A 111 0.53 -8.71 3.67
C ILE A 111 1.05 -9.80 2.76
N ASN A 112 0.62 -9.77 1.49
CA ASN A 112 1.07 -10.70 0.48
C ASN A 112 1.53 -9.94 -0.76
N PHE A 113 2.76 -10.21 -1.20
CA PHE A 113 3.31 -9.69 -2.44
C PHE A 113 3.60 -10.86 -3.38
N ARG A 114 3.12 -10.78 -4.62
CA ARG A 114 3.33 -11.80 -5.66
C ARG A 114 3.80 -11.15 -6.94
N ILE A 115 4.80 -11.76 -7.56
CA ILE A 115 5.26 -11.44 -8.91
C ILE A 115 4.62 -12.45 -9.86
N LEU A 116 4.05 -11.99 -10.97
CA LEU A 116 3.42 -12.83 -11.99
C LEU A 116 4.41 -13.24 -13.10
#